data_AF-A0A1H5ME64-F1
#
_entry.id   AF-A0A1H5ME64-F1
#
_cell.length_a   1.000
_cell.length_b   1.000
_cell.length_c   1.000
_cell.angle_alpha   90.00
_cell.angle_beta   90.00
_cell.angle_gamma   90.00
#
_symmetry.space_group_name_H-M   'P 1'
#
loop_
_entity.id
_entity.type
_entity.pdbx_description
1 polymer ?
#
loop_
_entity_poly.entity_id
_entity_poly.type
_entity_poly.pdbx_seq_one_letter_code
_entity_poly.pdbx_strand_id
1 'polypeptide(L)'
;MRISLAAHHSKLRILLIGLVVALAAYGLLAYLVLPSFWTHYEHQKGLAGLPMVTRTAQGFPADPLNIGLVGSQADVVCAMHAAEWYPADPITFRSSLKIIGSVLLDRPYPDAPVSTLYYEGRREDLAFEKPDGKSAGRRNHVRFWEVLKKGEEGRSVWLGAATFDRDVGFNRYTGQVTHHIAPDIDAERDRLTDALKSAKVVEAIYEVSGIGPTLNARNGEGDPYFSDGEIKVSRLVQGCGQKAAITVELTNPPVIDLKNRVWQNAVDALLSWQAEKASPAPQ
;
A
#
# COMPACT_ATOMS: atom_id res chain seq x y z
N MET A 1 -3.20 -63.42 -29.15
CA MET A 1 -2.55 -62.10 -29.27
C MET A 1 -3.59 -61.01 -29.57
N ARG A 2 -4.46 -60.64 -28.61
CA ARG A 2 -5.48 -59.56 -28.76
C ARG A 2 -5.64 -58.64 -27.54
N ILE A 3 -4.95 -58.95 -26.44
CA ILE A 3 -5.09 -58.25 -25.15
C ILE A 3 -4.24 -56.95 -25.11
N SER A 4 -3.22 -56.84 -25.96
CA SER A 4 -2.28 -55.70 -25.96
C SER A 4 -2.83 -54.40 -26.57
N LEU A 5 -3.77 -54.46 -27.53
CA LEU A 5 -4.31 -53.23 -28.16
C LEU A 5 -5.33 -52.52 -27.25
N ALA A 6 -6.23 -53.26 -26.59
CA ALA A 6 -7.26 -52.68 -25.74
C ALA A 6 -6.69 -51.89 -24.54
N ALA A 7 -5.60 -52.39 -23.95
CA ALA A 7 -4.88 -51.71 -22.87
C ALA A 7 -4.11 -50.45 -23.36
N HIS A 8 -3.73 -50.40 -24.63
CA HIS A 8 -3.07 -49.24 -25.23
C HIS A 8 -4.08 -48.11 -25.52
N HIS A 9 -5.27 -48.47 -26.02
CA HIS A 9 -6.37 -47.53 -26.23
C HIS A 9 -6.92 -46.93 -24.92
N SER A 10 -6.95 -47.70 -23.82
CA SER A 10 -7.39 -47.18 -22.51
C SER A 10 -6.39 -46.19 -21.90
N LYS A 11 -5.08 -46.48 -21.99
CA LYS A 11 -4.02 -45.58 -21.54
C LYS A 11 -3.99 -44.28 -22.34
N LEU A 12 -4.12 -44.36 -23.67
CA LEU A 12 -4.20 -43.17 -24.53
C LEU A 12 -5.42 -42.31 -24.19
N ARG A 13 -6.58 -42.91 -23.93
CA ARG A 13 -7.79 -42.18 -23.52
C ARG A 13 -7.61 -41.46 -22.19
N ILE A 14 -6.98 -42.10 -21.19
CA ILE A 14 -6.68 -41.47 -19.89
C ILE A 14 -5.72 -40.29 -20.07
N LEU A 15 -4.67 -40.46 -20.88
CA LEU A 15 -3.72 -39.38 -21.18
C LEU A 15 -4.39 -38.19 -21.88
N LEU A 16 -5.26 -38.46 -22.87
CA LEU A 16 -6.02 -37.42 -23.57
C LEU A 16 -6.98 -36.69 -22.63
N ILE A 17 -7.69 -37.42 -21.75
CA ILE A 17 -8.55 -36.79 -20.73
C ILE A 17 -7.71 -35.92 -19.79
N GLY A 18 -6.57 -36.42 -19.32
CA GLY A 18 -5.64 -35.66 -18.48
C GLY A 18 -5.16 -34.38 -19.16
N LEU A 19 -4.79 -34.46 -20.44
CA LEU A 19 -4.39 -33.30 -21.23
C LEU A 19 -5.53 -32.29 -21.38
N VAL A 20 -6.75 -32.74 -21.69
CA VAL A 20 -7.92 -31.86 -21.82
C VAL A 20 -8.23 -31.18 -20.48
N VAL A 21 -8.17 -31.90 -19.36
CA VAL A 21 -8.37 -31.33 -18.02
C VAL A 21 -7.28 -30.31 -17.70
N ALA A 22 -6.01 -30.60 -18.00
CA ALA A 22 -4.91 -29.68 -17.79
C ALA A 22 -5.05 -28.40 -18.63
N LEU A 23 -5.45 -28.52 -19.90
CA LEU A 23 -5.69 -27.37 -20.79
C LEU A 23 -6.91 -26.55 -20.35
N ALA A 24 -7.99 -27.21 -19.89
CA ALA A 24 -9.16 -26.53 -19.36
C ALA A 24 -8.84 -25.78 -18.06
N ALA A 25 -8.07 -26.41 -17.16
CA ALA A 25 -7.59 -25.78 -15.93
C ALA A 25 -6.67 -24.59 -16.24
N TYR A 26 -5.75 -24.73 -17.20
CA TYR A 26 -4.92 -23.63 -17.69
C TYR A 26 -5.79 -22.50 -18.25
N GLY A 27 -6.78 -22.81 -19.09
CA GLY A 27 -7.70 -21.83 -19.65
C GLY A 27 -8.48 -21.06 -18.57
N LEU A 28 -9.04 -21.79 -17.60
CA LEU A 28 -9.73 -21.21 -16.45
C LEU A 28 -8.80 -20.29 -15.64
N LEU A 29 -7.58 -20.75 -15.35
CA LEU A 29 -6.61 -19.98 -14.57
C LEU A 29 -6.14 -18.73 -15.32
N ALA A 30 -5.69 -18.87 -16.56
CA ALA A 30 -5.07 -17.81 -17.33
C ALA A 30 -6.06 -16.74 -17.81
N TYR A 31 -7.32 -17.11 -18.09
CA TYR A 31 -8.28 -16.21 -18.73
C TYR A 31 -9.46 -15.80 -17.86
N LEU A 32 -9.68 -16.44 -16.70
CA LEU A 32 -10.74 -16.06 -15.77
C LEU A 32 -10.19 -15.72 -14.39
N VAL A 33 -9.44 -16.63 -13.76
CA VAL A 33 -8.96 -16.44 -12.38
C VAL A 33 -7.90 -15.35 -12.32
N LEU A 34 -6.81 -15.46 -13.09
CA LEU A 34 -5.73 -14.47 -13.08
C LEU A 34 -6.26 -13.08 -13.43
N PRO A 35 -6.98 -12.83 -14.54
CA PRO A 35 -7.49 -11.50 -14.83
C PRO A 35 -8.35 -10.90 -13.71
N SER A 36 -9.16 -11.69 -13.01
CA SER A 36 -9.97 -11.21 -11.88
C SER A 36 -9.18 -10.70 -10.68
N PHE A 37 -7.90 -11.05 -10.56
CA PHE A 37 -7.03 -10.52 -9.50
C PHE A 37 -6.52 -9.11 -9.81
N TRP A 38 -6.61 -8.68 -11.08
CA TRP A 38 -6.25 -7.35 -11.56
C TRP A 38 -7.48 -6.57 -12.09
N THR A 39 -8.69 -7.10 -11.98
CA THR A 39 -9.90 -6.35 -12.32
C THR A 39 -10.10 -5.22 -11.33
N HIS A 40 -10.20 -4.00 -11.86
CA HIS A 40 -10.43 -2.79 -11.08
C HIS A 40 -11.81 -2.81 -10.42
N TYR A 41 -11.83 -2.60 -9.11
CA TYR A 41 -13.01 -2.31 -8.32
C TYR A 41 -12.81 -0.99 -7.60
N GLU A 42 -13.70 -0.03 -7.87
CA GLU A 42 -13.55 1.34 -7.39
C GLU A 42 -14.78 1.82 -6.63
N HIS A 43 -14.61 1.99 -5.31
CA HIS A 43 -15.49 2.84 -4.50
C HIS A 43 -15.36 4.33 -4.87
N GLN A 44 -14.30 4.71 -5.59
CA GLN A 44 -14.05 6.07 -6.09
C GLN A 44 -13.89 6.05 -7.60
N LYS A 45 -14.97 6.22 -8.36
CA LYS A 45 -14.91 6.09 -9.83
C LYS A 45 -13.98 7.11 -10.48
N GLY A 46 -13.76 8.26 -9.84
CA GLY A 46 -12.82 9.29 -10.30
C GLY A 46 -11.35 8.87 -10.26
N LEU A 47 -11.00 7.80 -9.55
CA LEU A 47 -9.64 7.25 -9.53
C LEU A 47 -9.35 6.33 -10.71
N ALA A 48 -10.39 5.88 -11.43
CA ALA A 48 -10.25 4.97 -12.54
C ALA A 48 -9.34 5.55 -13.63
N GLY A 49 -8.28 4.81 -13.97
CA GLY A 49 -7.32 5.20 -15.00
C GLY A 49 -6.17 6.09 -14.51
N LEU A 50 -6.18 6.51 -13.25
CA LEU A 50 -5.03 7.16 -12.65
C LEU A 50 -3.90 6.14 -12.39
N PRO A 51 -2.62 6.53 -12.54
CA PRO A 51 -1.51 5.64 -12.21
C PRO A 51 -1.48 5.39 -10.69
N MET A 52 -1.24 4.15 -10.25
CA MET A 52 -1.15 3.84 -8.81
C MET A 52 0.29 3.81 -8.29
N VAL A 53 1.20 4.51 -8.98
CA VAL A 53 2.63 4.55 -8.66
C VAL A 53 3.18 5.96 -8.82
N THR A 54 3.99 6.38 -7.86
CA THR A 54 4.70 7.66 -7.92
C THR A 54 5.93 7.55 -8.82
N ARG A 55 6.57 8.69 -9.09
CA ARG A 55 7.79 8.76 -9.91
C ARG A 55 8.86 9.61 -9.23
N THR A 56 10.11 9.26 -9.48
CA THR A 56 11.27 10.12 -9.17
C THR A 56 11.26 11.36 -10.07
N ALA A 57 12.11 12.36 -9.74
CA ALA A 57 12.31 13.53 -10.59
C ALA A 57 12.77 13.18 -12.03
N GLN A 58 13.44 12.04 -12.19
CA GLN A 58 13.90 11.52 -13.48
C GLN A 58 12.83 10.69 -14.22
N GLY A 59 11.66 10.49 -13.62
CA GLY A 59 10.52 9.80 -14.22
C GLY A 59 10.50 8.28 -13.99
N PHE A 60 11.47 7.71 -13.27
CA PHE A 60 11.45 6.30 -12.91
C PHE A 60 10.32 6.00 -11.93
N PRO A 61 9.62 4.85 -12.05
CA PRO A 61 8.68 4.39 -11.03
C PRO A 61 9.33 4.39 -9.65
N ALA A 62 8.63 4.96 -8.67
CA ALA A 62 9.10 5.07 -7.29
C ALA A 62 8.18 4.26 -6.36
N ASP A 63 7.71 4.86 -5.27
CA ASP A 63 6.86 4.16 -4.30
C ASP A 63 5.43 3.99 -4.87
N PRO A 64 4.81 2.81 -4.70
CA PRO A 64 3.42 2.61 -5.04
C PRO A 64 2.49 3.34 -4.07
N LEU A 65 1.32 3.72 -4.56
CA LEU A 65 0.24 4.23 -3.72
C LEU A 65 -0.48 3.04 -3.08
N ASN A 66 -0.56 3.04 -1.76
CA ASN A 66 -1.14 1.95 -0.96
C ASN A 66 -2.16 2.42 0.07
N ILE A 67 -2.27 3.73 0.32
CA ILE A 67 -3.26 4.29 1.25
C ILE A 67 -4.04 5.44 0.61
N GLY A 68 -5.30 5.62 1.00
CA GLY A 68 -6.11 6.77 0.62
C GLY A 68 -6.81 7.41 1.81
N LEU A 69 -7.13 8.70 1.70
CA LEU A 69 -7.93 9.43 2.68
C LEU A 69 -9.06 10.18 1.98
N VAL A 70 -10.25 10.22 2.60
CA VAL A 70 -11.33 11.11 2.16
C VAL A 70 -11.59 12.16 3.22
N GLY A 71 -11.38 13.42 2.86
CA GLY A 71 -11.54 14.55 3.75
C GLY A 71 -10.89 15.82 3.23
N SER A 72 -11.22 16.96 3.83
CA SER A 72 -10.53 18.21 3.54
C SER A 72 -9.07 18.13 4.00
N GLN A 73 -8.21 19.00 3.48
CA GLN A 73 -6.82 19.10 3.95
C GLN A 73 -6.73 19.30 5.47
N ALA A 74 -7.69 20.03 6.05
CA ALA A 74 -7.79 20.21 7.49
C ALA A 74 -8.11 18.90 8.23
N ASP A 75 -9.05 18.11 7.71
CA ASP A 75 -9.38 16.80 8.27
C ASP A 75 -8.16 15.89 8.25
N VAL A 76 -7.41 15.84 7.12
CA VAL A 76 -6.19 15.02 6.98
C VAL A 76 -5.15 15.42 8.03
N VAL A 77 -4.80 16.70 8.10
CA VAL A 77 -3.81 17.21 9.06
C VAL A 77 -4.21 16.89 10.51
N CYS A 78 -5.47 17.12 10.87
CA CYS A 78 -5.95 16.88 12.23
C CYS A 78 -6.03 15.38 12.56
N ALA A 79 -6.44 14.54 11.61
CA ALA A 79 -6.50 13.09 11.77
C ALA A 79 -5.09 12.49 11.95
N MET A 80 -4.12 12.92 11.13
CA MET A 80 -2.73 12.49 11.23
C MET A 80 -2.13 12.88 12.59
N HIS A 81 -2.35 14.12 13.03
CA HIS A 81 -1.90 14.56 14.36
C HIS A 81 -2.56 13.75 15.49
N ALA A 82 -3.86 13.46 15.41
CA ALA A 82 -4.56 12.64 16.38
C ALA A 82 -4.05 11.18 16.43
N ALA A 83 -3.51 10.68 15.32
CA ALA A 83 -2.82 9.39 15.22
C ALA A 83 -1.31 9.45 15.57
N GLU A 84 -0.85 10.59 16.10
CA GLU A 84 0.55 10.88 16.48
C GLU A 84 1.53 10.80 15.31
N TRP A 85 1.09 11.23 14.13
CA TRP A 85 1.94 11.47 12.97
C TRP A 85 2.26 12.96 12.86
N TYR A 86 3.52 13.27 12.55
CA TYR A 86 4.04 14.64 12.58
C TYR A 86 4.48 15.09 11.18
N PRO A 87 4.35 16.39 10.84
CA PRO A 87 4.80 16.90 9.54
C PRO A 87 6.28 16.60 9.26
N ALA A 88 6.59 16.07 8.09
CA ALA A 88 7.94 15.69 7.66
C ALA A 88 8.61 16.75 6.75
N ASP A 89 7.84 17.67 6.15
CA ASP A 89 8.35 18.68 5.22
C ASP A 89 7.86 20.12 5.57
N PRO A 90 8.44 21.19 4.97
CA PRO A 90 8.08 22.56 5.31
C PRO A 90 6.68 22.98 4.79
N ILE A 91 6.21 22.37 3.71
CA ILE A 91 4.92 22.67 3.08
C ILE A 91 3.80 22.18 4.01
N THR A 92 3.90 20.93 4.43
CA THR A 92 3.04 20.28 5.42
C THR A 92 3.06 21.06 6.72
N PHE A 93 4.24 21.43 7.23
CA PHE A 93 4.37 22.19 8.46
C PHE A 93 3.63 23.53 8.42
N ARG A 94 3.80 24.30 7.33
CA ARG A 94 3.08 25.57 7.12
C ARG A 94 1.57 25.35 7.07
N SER A 95 1.14 24.27 6.44
CA SER A 95 -0.28 23.89 6.37
C SER A 95 -0.81 23.50 7.76
N SER A 96 -0.09 22.64 8.47
CA SER A 96 -0.47 22.16 9.80
C SER A 96 -0.52 23.28 10.83
N LEU A 97 0.43 24.21 10.81
CA LEU A 97 0.42 25.38 11.68
C LEU A 97 -0.79 26.28 11.45
N LYS A 98 -1.14 26.54 10.18
CA LYS A 98 -2.31 27.34 9.81
C LYS A 98 -3.62 26.68 10.24
N ILE A 99 -3.68 25.35 10.14
CA ILE A 99 -4.90 24.57 10.38
C ILE A 99 -5.10 24.30 11.88
N ILE A 100 -4.05 23.89 12.59
CA ILE A 100 -4.15 23.47 13.99
C ILE A 100 -4.06 24.68 14.95
N GLY A 101 -3.44 25.80 14.53
CA GLY A 101 -3.31 26.99 15.36
C GLY A 101 -2.41 26.75 16.59
N SER A 102 -1.21 27.34 16.58
CA SER A 102 -0.32 27.39 17.76
C SER A 102 0.10 26.04 18.37
N VAL A 103 0.54 25.08 17.57
CA VAL A 103 1.39 23.99 18.10
C VAL A 103 2.84 24.48 18.11
N LEU A 104 3.36 24.71 19.32
CA LEU A 104 4.76 25.08 19.58
C LEU A 104 5.70 24.04 18.94
N LEU A 105 6.52 24.49 18.00
CA LEU A 105 7.45 23.64 17.25
C LEU A 105 8.84 23.76 17.83
N ASP A 106 9.18 22.80 18.67
CA ASP A 106 10.50 22.66 19.28
C ASP A 106 11.27 21.48 18.65
N ARG A 107 11.29 21.41 17.31
CA ARG A 107 12.23 20.56 16.59
C ARG A 107 13.07 21.39 15.62
N PRO A 108 14.41 21.38 15.78
CA PRO A 108 15.31 22.04 14.85
C PRO A 108 15.15 21.46 13.45
N TYR A 109 15.12 22.34 12.46
CA TYR A 109 15.00 22.05 11.04
C TYR A 109 16.37 22.23 10.37
N PRO A 110 17.10 21.17 10.02
CA PRO A 110 18.24 21.26 9.12
C PRO A 110 17.90 20.46 7.86
N ASP A 111 17.43 21.14 6.81
CA ASP A 111 17.33 20.67 5.41
C ASP A 111 16.71 19.28 5.18
N ALA A 112 15.44 19.25 4.73
CA ALA A 112 14.66 18.04 4.45
C ALA A 112 15.43 17.02 3.60
N PRO A 113 15.89 15.89 4.16
CA PRO A 113 16.71 14.90 3.44
C PRO A 113 15.85 13.85 2.72
N VAL A 114 14.55 14.11 2.50
CA VAL A 114 13.62 13.14 1.92
C VAL A 114 13.55 13.36 0.41
N SER A 115 13.81 12.30 -0.36
CA SER A 115 13.68 12.33 -1.81
C SER A 115 12.23 12.70 -2.20
N THR A 116 12.11 13.75 -3.02
CA THR A 116 10.82 14.23 -3.53
C THR A 116 10.24 13.21 -4.50
N LEU A 117 9.00 12.82 -4.27
CA LEU A 117 8.25 11.94 -5.17
C LEU A 117 7.20 12.76 -5.92
N TYR A 118 6.95 12.35 -7.15
CA TYR A 118 6.04 13.04 -8.05
C TYR A 118 4.87 12.13 -8.39
N TYR A 119 3.67 12.67 -8.27
CA TYR A 119 2.45 12.05 -8.74
C TYR A 119 1.84 12.94 -9.81
N GLU A 120 1.64 12.39 -11.01
CA GLU A 120 1.17 13.16 -12.18
C GLU A 120 1.97 14.47 -12.42
N GLY A 121 3.29 14.41 -12.20
CA GLY A 121 4.19 15.56 -12.36
C GLY A 121 4.15 16.57 -11.21
N ARG A 122 3.38 16.30 -10.16
CA ARG A 122 3.21 17.18 -9.00
C ARG A 122 3.89 16.61 -7.77
N ARG A 123 4.58 17.48 -7.05
CA ARG A 123 5.17 17.15 -5.74
C ARG A 123 4.08 16.83 -4.71
N GLU A 124 4.42 16.07 -3.67
CA GLU A 124 3.53 15.80 -2.54
C GLU A 124 2.92 17.08 -1.94
N ASP A 125 1.66 16.98 -1.52
CA ASP A 125 0.94 18.06 -0.85
C ASP A 125 1.19 18.06 0.65
N LEU A 126 1.25 16.85 1.23
CA LEU A 126 1.49 16.61 2.64
C LEU A 126 2.44 15.43 2.82
N ALA A 127 3.35 15.49 3.77
CA ALA A 127 4.22 14.40 4.18
C ALA A 127 4.26 14.32 5.71
N PHE A 128 4.15 13.11 6.25
CA PHE A 128 4.17 12.87 7.67
C PHE A 128 5.13 11.74 8.04
N GLU A 129 5.69 11.83 9.23
CA GLU A 129 6.54 10.82 9.84
C GLU A 129 6.04 10.43 11.24
N LYS A 130 6.27 9.17 11.60
CA LYS A 130 6.09 8.67 12.98
C LYS A 130 7.33 7.86 13.38
N PRO A 131 8.12 8.33 14.38
CA PRO A 131 9.32 7.63 14.82
C PRO A 131 9.02 6.19 15.29
N ASP A 132 9.89 5.25 14.94
CA ASP A 132 9.85 3.86 15.45
C ASP A 132 10.98 3.65 16.47
N GLY A 133 10.65 3.82 17.75
CA GLY A 133 11.59 3.69 18.85
C GLY A 133 12.51 4.90 19.02
N LYS A 134 13.78 4.65 19.38
CA LYS A 134 14.75 5.70 19.78
C LYS A 134 15.75 6.09 18.68
N SER A 135 15.80 5.37 17.56
CA SER A 135 16.78 5.60 16.49
C SER A 135 16.20 6.50 15.40
N ALA A 136 16.97 7.49 14.95
CA ALA A 136 16.59 8.34 13.81
C ALA A 136 16.55 7.58 12.47
N GLY A 137 17.16 6.40 12.40
CA GLY A 137 17.19 5.58 11.18
C GLY A 137 15.93 4.73 10.96
N ARG A 138 14.97 4.74 11.90
CA ARG A 138 13.73 3.96 11.83
C ARG A 138 12.53 4.86 11.99
N ARG A 139 11.73 4.97 10.93
CA ARG A 139 10.54 5.81 10.93
C ARG A 139 9.52 5.29 9.94
N ASN A 140 8.27 5.42 10.34
CA ASN A 140 7.14 5.29 9.45
C ASN A 140 7.01 6.60 8.68
N HIS A 141 6.77 6.54 7.38
CA HIS A 141 6.68 7.71 6.53
C HIS A 141 5.51 7.59 5.56
N VAL A 142 4.79 8.68 5.32
CA VAL A 142 3.72 8.72 4.33
C VAL A 142 3.71 10.07 3.63
N ARG A 143 3.57 10.03 2.31
CA ARG A 143 3.32 11.21 1.46
C ARG A 143 1.92 11.14 0.90
N PHE A 144 1.24 12.27 0.77
CA PHE A 144 -0.11 12.39 0.24
C PHE A 144 -0.19 13.40 -0.89
N TRP A 145 -1.04 13.09 -1.86
CA TRP A 145 -1.45 13.95 -2.95
C TRP A 145 -2.96 14.05 -2.97
N GLU A 146 -3.51 15.27 -3.02
CA GLU A 146 -4.92 15.47 -3.30
C GLU A 146 -5.16 15.18 -4.79
N VAL A 147 -5.81 14.05 -5.07
CA VAL A 147 -6.00 13.58 -6.45
C VAL A 147 -7.38 13.95 -6.99
N LEU A 148 -8.38 14.07 -6.12
CA LEU A 148 -9.72 14.54 -6.50
C LEU A 148 -10.16 15.63 -5.53
N LYS A 149 -10.63 16.77 -6.05
CA LYS A 149 -11.30 17.80 -5.23
C LYS A 149 -12.66 17.36 -4.71
N LYS A 150 -13.27 16.38 -5.38
CA LYS A 150 -14.60 15.86 -5.06
C LYS A 150 -14.70 14.41 -5.54
N GLY A 151 -14.57 13.48 -4.59
CA GLY A 151 -14.87 12.06 -4.79
C GLY A 151 -16.38 11.76 -4.70
N GLU A 152 -16.71 10.48 -4.59
CA GLU A 152 -18.09 10.00 -4.52
C GLU A 152 -18.84 10.54 -3.28
N GLU A 153 -18.15 10.79 -2.16
CA GLU A 153 -18.74 11.39 -0.96
C GLU A 153 -18.81 12.92 -1.01
N GLY A 154 -18.48 13.53 -2.15
CA GLY A 154 -18.50 14.98 -2.31
C GLY A 154 -17.36 15.71 -1.60
N ARG A 155 -16.34 14.99 -1.14
CA ARG A 155 -15.17 15.49 -0.40
C ARG A 155 -13.88 15.20 -1.16
N SER A 156 -12.79 15.90 -0.81
CA SER A 156 -11.50 15.64 -1.42
C SER A 156 -11.01 14.21 -1.15
N VAL A 157 -10.37 13.61 -2.15
CA VAL A 157 -9.73 12.29 -2.07
C VAL A 157 -8.24 12.47 -2.20
N TRP A 158 -7.51 11.84 -1.29
CA TRP A 158 -6.07 11.84 -1.22
C TRP A 158 -5.57 10.43 -1.47
N LEU A 159 -4.53 10.29 -2.27
CA LEU A 159 -3.76 9.05 -2.36
C LEU A 159 -2.41 9.26 -1.70
N GLY A 160 -1.88 8.21 -1.10
CA GLY A 160 -0.60 8.25 -0.43
C GLY A 160 0.24 7.01 -0.62
N ALA A 161 1.55 7.23 -0.49
CA ALA A 161 2.56 6.20 -0.46
C ALA A 161 3.10 6.12 0.98
N ALA A 162 2.68 5.08 1.71
CA ALA A 162 3.11 4.79 3.06
C ALA A 162 4.21 3.73 3.04
N THR A 163 5.37 4.05 3.61
CA THR A 163 6.56 3.20 3.66
C THR A 163 7.21 3.24 5.03
N PHE A 164 7.92 2.17 5.39
CA PHE A 164 8.65 2.10 6.65
C PHE A 164 10.15 2.10 6.37
N ASP A 165 10.84 3.17 6.75
CA ASP A 165 12.30 3.27 6.70
C ASP A 165 12.88 2.37 7.81
N ARG A 166 13.56 1.29 7.44
CA ARG A 166 14.13 0.31 8.39
C ARG A 166 15.56 0.64 8.81
N ASP A 167 16.34 1.18 7.89
CA ASP A 167 17.75 1.44 8.08
C ASP A 167 18.27 2.54 7.13
N VAL A 168 19.45 3.07 7.43
CA VAL A 168 20.18 3.99 6.56
C VAL A 168 21.30 3.21 5.89
N GLY A 169 21.38 3.28 4.57
CA GLY A 169 22.39 2.60 3.77
C GLY A 169 22.74 3.40 2.52
N PHE A 170 23.25 2.71 1.49
CA PHE A 170 23.58 3.33 0.22
C PHE A 170 22.55 2.94 -0.83
N ASN A 171 22.04 3.94 -1.55
CA ASN A 171 21.19 3.75 -2.72
C ASN A 171 21.93 2.91 -3.75
N ARG A 172 21.29 1.83 -4.21
CA ARG A 172 21.93 0.85 -5.09
C ARG A 172 22.24 1.42 -6.49
N TYR A 173 21.50 2.42 -6.93
CA TYR A 173 21.62 3.01 -8.25
C TYR A 173 22.51 4.25 -8.28
N THR A 174 22.49 5.07 -7.23
CA THR A 174 23.22 6.35 -7.20
C THR A 174 24.46 6.33 -6.30
N GLY A 175 24.58 5.34 -5.40
CA GLY A 175 25.65 5.29 -4.39
C GLY A 175 25.54 6.37 -3.30
N GLN A 176 24.45 7.15 -3.28
CA GLN A 176 24.18 8.15 -2.25
C GLN A 176 23.68 7.49 -0.97
N VAL A 177 23.92 8.10 0.19
CA VAL A 177 23.32 7.64 1.44
C VAL A 177 21.80 7.83 1.35
N THR A 178 21.04 6.77 1.54
CA THR A 178 19.57 6.79 1.52
C THR A 178 18.96 5.95 2.63
N HIS A 179 17.68 6.13 2.89
CA HIS A 179 16.91 5.26 3.76
C HIS A 179 16.41 4.05 2.98
N HIS A 180 16.58 2.85 3.54
CA HIS A 180 16.03 1.64 2.97
C HIS A 180 14.65 1.35 3.55
N ILE A 181 13.68 1.08 2.68
CA ILE A 181 12.33 0.71 3.12
C ILE A 181 12.25 -0.79 3.45
N ALA A 182 11.38 -1.14 4.39
CA ALA A 182 10.96 -2.52 4.56
C ALA A 182 10.12 -2.98 3.36
N PRO A 183 10.22 -4.27 2.97
CA PRO A 183 9.56 -4.78 1.78
C PRO A 183 8.04 -4.93 1.92
N ASP A 184 7.53 -5.08 3.14
CA ASP A 184 6.10 -5.20 3.40
C ASP A 184 5.46 -3.81 3.53
N ILE A 185 4.99 -3.27 2.41
CA ILE A 185 4.33 -1.96 2.39
C ILE A 185 2.85 -2.04 2.81
N ASP A 186 2.25 -3.24 2.80
CA ASP A 186 0.89 -3.45 3.28
C ASP A 186 0.83 -3.33 4.81
N ALA A 187 1.85 -3.84 5.50
CA ALA A 187 1.99 -3.66 6.95
C ALA A 187 2.03 -2.19 7.36
N GLU A 188 2.63 -1.32 6.54
CA GLU A 188 2.69 0.11 6.84
C GLU A 188 1.36 0.84 6.55
N ARG A 189 0.72 0.52 5.42
CA ARG A 189 -0.66 0.94 5.12
C ARG A 189 -1.61 0.58 6.27
N ASP A 190 -1.51 -0.64 6.76
CA ASP A 190 -2.40 -1.17 7.79
C ASP A 190 -2.10 -0.52 9.15
N ARG A 191 -0.82 -0.33 9.50
CA ARG A 191 -0.41 0.42 10.69
C ARG A 191 -1.00 1.84 10.72
N LEU A 192 -0.92 2.57 9.60
CA LEU A 192 -1.47 3.92 9.53
C LEU A 192 -3.01 3.91 9.63
N THR A 193 -3.66 2.99 8.93
CA THR A 193 -5.13 2.85 9.00
C THR A 193 -5.59 2.53 10.42
N ASP A 194 -4.91 1.62 11.11
CA ASP A 194 -5.21 1.23 12.48
C ASP A 194 -4.94 2.36 13.49
N ALA A 195 -3.89 3.15 13.26
CA ALA A 195 -3.61 4.33 14.09
C ALA A 195 -4.73 5.37 13.96
N LEU A 196 -5.21 5.65 12.75
CA LEU A 196 -6.33 6.55 12.49
C LEU A 196 -7.65 6.01 13.11
N LYS A 197 -7.90 4.70 12.97
CA LYS A 197 -9.06 4.03 13.59
C LYS A 197 -9.00 4.11 15.12
N SER A 198 -7.84 3.86 15.71
CA SER A 198 -7.61 3.93 17.16
C SER A 198 -7.78 5.34 17.72
N ALA A 199 -7.39 6.35 16.94
CA ALA A 199 -7.63 7.76 17.26
C ALA A 199 -9.11 8.17 17.13
N LYS A 200 -9.97 7.28 16.60
CA LYS A 200 -11.41 7.50 16.34
C LYS A 200 -11.66 8.64 15.36
N VAL A 201 -10.78 8.83 14.38
CA VAL A 201 -10.89 9.89 13.36
C VAL A 201 -11.35 9.35 11.99
N VAL A 202 -11.84 8.10 11.95
CA VAL A 202 -12.30 7.42 10.73
C VAL A 202 -13.75 6.98 10.87
N GLU A 203 -14.60 7.42 9.94
CA GLU A 203 -16.02 7.05 9.85
C GLU A 203 -16.21 5.74 9.09
N ALA A 204 -15.43 5.52 8.04
CA ALA A 204 -15.49 4.29 7.27
C ALA A 204 -14.14 3.93 6.64
N ILE A 205 -13.94 2.64 6.39
CA ILE A 205 -12.79 2.09 5.68
C ILE A 205 -13.29 1.26 4.51
N TYR A 206 -12.64 1.37 3.36
CA TYR A 206 -12.90 0.57 2.18
C TYR A 206 -11.65 0.43 1.33
N GLU A 207 -11.66 -0.51 0.39
CA GLU A 207 -10.56 -0.69 -0.55
C GLU A 207 -10.93 -0.16 -1.95
N VAL A 208 -9.91 0.34 -2.62
CA VAL A 208 -9.92 0.73 -4.04
C VAL A 208 -8.71 0.10 -4.71
N SER A 209 -8.77 -0.09 -6.01
CA SER A 209 -7.74 -0.80 -6.75
C SER A 209 -6.43 -0.01 -6.81
N GLY A 210 -5.33 -0.65 -6.40
CA GLY A 210 -3.99 -0.09 -6.47
C GLY A 210 -3.20 -0.63 -7.66
N ILE A 211 -1.92 -0.94 -7.40
CA ILE A 211 -0.98 -1.48 -8.39
C ILE A 211 -1.27 -2.93 -8.79
N GLY A 212 -2.19 -3.61 -8.10
CA GLY A 212 -2.41 -5.05 -8.24
C GLY A 212 -1.36 -5.92 -7.54
N PRO A 213 -1.65 -7.20 -7.28
CA PRO A 213 -0.78 -8.08 -6.50
C PRO A 213 0.65 -8.11 -7.01
N THR A 214 1.61 -7.88 -6.12
CA THR A 214 3.01 -7.63 -6.48
C THR A 214 3.93 -8.34 -5.49
N LEU A 215 4.70 -9.34 -5.94
CA LEU A 215 5.55 -10.17 -5.06
C LEU A 215 7.04 -9.79 -5.05
N ASN A 216 7.53 -9.07 -6.06
CA ASN A 216 8.96 -8.81 -6.22
C ASN A 216 9.20 -7.56 -7.08
N ALA A 217 8.63 -6.42 -6.66
CA ALA A 217 8.89 -5.14 -7.30
C ALA A 217 10.01 -4.38 -6.59
N ARG A 218 10.43 -3.27 -7.19
CA ARG A 218 11.43 -2.36 -6.62
C ARG A 218 10.96 -0.93 -6.71
N ASN A 219 11.22 -0.15 -5.67
CA ASN A 219 10.98 1.29 -5.71
C ASN A 219 12.10 2.03 -6.47
N GLY A 220 12.02 3.35 -6.49
CA GLY A 220 12.94 4.22 -7.24
C GLY A 220 14.38 4.20 -6.72
N GLU A 221 14.59 3.71 -5.51
CA GLU A 221 15.91 3.57 -4.87
C GLU A 221 16.46 2.14 -4.94
N GLY A 222 15.64 1.22 -5.44
CA GLY A 222 16.00 -0.17 -5.69
C GLY A 222 15.63 -1.12 -4.57
N ASP A 223 14.89 -0.66 -3.56
CA ASP A 223 14.45 -1.51 -2.47
C ASP A 223 13.35 -2.45 -2.91
N PRO A 224 13.42 -3.74 -2.58
CA PRO A 224 12.38 -4.69 -2.91
C PRO A 224 11.11 -4.38 -2.09
N TYR A 225 9.94 -4.56 -2.70
CA TYR A 225 8.68 -4.53 -1.98
C TYR A 225 7.68 -5.57 -2.51
N PHE A 226 6.69 -5.90 -1.67
CA PHE A 226 5.53 -6.71 -2.02
C PHE A 226 4.23 -6.09 -1.47
N SER A 227 3.11 -6.32 -2.16
CA SER A 227 1.78 -5.82 -1.78
C SER A 227 0.64 -6.64 -2.39
N ASP A 228 -0.49 -6.74 -1.69
CA ASP A 228 -1.76 -7.28 -2.20
C ASP A 228 -2.32 -6.45 -3.38
N GLY A 229 -1.76 -5.24 -3.56
CA GLY A 229 -2.06 -4.34 -4.65
C GLY A 229 -3.30 -3.50 -4.46
N GLU A 230 -3.87 -3.47 -3.25
CA GLU A 230 -5.02 -2.65 -2.91
C GLU A 230 -4.61 -1.36 -2.18
N ILE A 231 -5.41 -0.32 -2.38
CA ILE A 231 -5.33 0.92 -1.62
C ILE A 231 -6.40 0.86 -0.54
N LYS A 232 -5.98 0.92 0.72
CA LYS A 232 -6.92 1.02 1.85
C LYS A 232 -7.27 2.48 2.08
N VAL A 233 -8.54 2.82 1.93
CA VAL A 233 -9.05 4.18 2.03
C VAL A 233 -9.73 4.39 3.37
N SER A 234 -9.30 5.42 4.10
CA SER A 234 -9.95 5.87 5.34
C SER A 234 -10.76 7.14 5.09
N ARG A 235 -12.09 7.05 5.23
CA ARG A 235 -12.96 8.23 5.23
C ARG A 235 -12.92 8.90 6.60
N LEU A 236 -12.36 10.11 6.63
CA LEU A 236 -12.09 10.83 7.86
C LEU A 236 -13.34 11.50 8.42
N VAL A 237 -13.43 11.60 9.74
CA VAL A 237 -14.45 12.41 10.41
C VAL A 237 -14.34 13.86 9.95
N GLN A 238 -15.48 14.47 9.66
CA GLN A 238 -15.50 15.87 9.23
C GLN A 238 -15.29 16.82 10.42
N GLY A 239 -14.28 17.68 10.31
CA GLY A 239 -13.97 18.71 11.29
C GLY A 239 -12.88 18.27 12.29
N CYS A 240 -11.91 19.16 12.52
CA CYS A 240 -10.84 18.94 13.49
C CYS A 240 -11.38 18.74 14.91
N GLY A 241 -10.82 17.77 15.62
CA GLY A 241 -11.17 17.45 17.02
C GLY A 241 -12.44 16.60 17.18
N GLN A 242 -13.18 16.34 16.10
CA GLN A 242 -14.33 15.44 16.12
C GLN A 242 -13.88 13.98 16.16
N LYS A 243 -14.75 13.11 16.69
CA LYS A 243 -14.49 11.67 16.79
C LYS A 243 -15.68 10.87 16.28
N ALA A 244 -15.40 9.78 15.57
CA ALA A 244 -16.37 8.79 15.17
C ALA A 244 -16.81 7.98 16.40
N ALA A 245 -18.11 7.70 16.50
CA ALA A 245 -18.63 6.76 17.48
C ALA A 245 -18.24 5.32 17.11
N ILE A 246 -18.33 4.99 15.82
CA ILE A 246 -18.04 3.68 15.24
C ILE A 246 -17.37 3.91 13.87
N THR A 247 -16.40 3.06 13.53
CA THR A 247 -15.83 2.98 12.18
C THR A 247 -16.51 1.84 11.43
N VAL A 248 -17.05 2.13 10.24
CA VAL A 248 -17.71 1.14 9.38
C VAL A 248 -16.72 0.59 8.36
N GLU A 249 -16.48 -0.71 8.34
CA GLU A 249 -15.75 -1.37 7.25
C GLU A 249 -16.73 -1.77 6.15
N LEU A 250 -16.54 -1.24 4.95
CA LEU A 250 -17.34 -1.58 3.78
C LEU A 250 -16.86 -2.90 3.19
N THR A 251 -17.80 -3.72 2.73
CA THR A 251 -17.51 -5.03 2.17
C THR A 251 -16.90 -4.91 0.78
N ASN A 252 -15.86 -5.70 0.52
CA ASN A 252 -15.32 -5.87 -0.81
C ASN A 252 -16.14 -6.89 -1.64
N PRO A 253 -15.99 -6.91 -2.97
CA PRO A 253 -16.49 -8.00 -3.78
C PRO A 253 -15.89 -9.35 -3.32
N PRO A 254 -16.64 -10.47 -3.34
CA PRO A 254 -16.17 -11.76 -2.84
C PRO A 254 -14.86 -12.27 -3.46
N VAL A 255 -14.59 -11.89 -4.72
CA VAL A 255 -13.34 -12.24 -5.42
C VAL A 255 -12.13 -11.51 -4.84
N ILE A 256 -12.29 -10.26 -4.43
CA ILE A 256 -11.24 -9.46 -3.77
C ILE A 256 -10.97 -10.02 -2.37
N ASP A 257 -12.02 -10.35 -1.62
CA ASP A 257 -11.86 -11.00 -0.32
C ASP A 257 -11.14 -12.35 -0.41
N LEU A 258 -11.43 -13.15 -1.45
CA LEU A 258 -10.73 -14.40 -1.70
C LEU A 258 -9.25 -14.14 -2.03
N LYS A 259 -8.96 -13.18 -2.90
CA LYS A 259 -7.60 -12.75 -3.23
C LYS A 259 -6.84 -12.33 -1.98
N ASN A 260 -7.41 -11.44 -1.18
CA ASN A 260 -6.75 -10.90 0.02
C ASN A 260 -6.43 -12.03 1.02
N ARG A 261 -7.34 -12.99 1.21
CA ARG A 261 -7.04 -14.18 2.05
C ARG A 261 -5.90 -15.04 1.50
N VAL A 262 -5.89 -15.30 0.19
CA VAL A 262 -4.81 -16.07 -0.45
C VAL A 262 -3.48 -15.34 -0.30
N TRP A 263 -3.48 -14.02 -0.48
CA TRP A 263 -2.31 -13.18 -0.30
C TRP A 263 -1.76 -13.24 1.13
N GLN A 264 -2.61 -13.01 2.13
CA GLN A 264 -2.20 -13.02 3.54
C GLN A 264 -1.58 -14.37 3.93
N ASN A 265 -2.18 -15.49 3.51
CA ASN A 265 -1.60 -16.81 3.74
C ASN A 265 -0.22 -17.00 3.08
N ALA A 266 -0.02 -16.43 1.89
CA ALA A 266 1.26 -16.49 1.18
C ALA A 266 2.34 -15.62 1.87
N VAL A 267 1.95 -14.43 2.35
CA VAL A 267 2.84 -13.53 3.11
C VAL A 267 3.22 -14.15 4.44
N ASP A 268 2.27 -14.71 5.19
CA ASP A 268 2.53 -15.40 6.46
C ASP A 268 3.50 -16.58 6.27
N ALA A 269 3.32 -17.36 5.20
CA ALA A 269 4.24 -18.44 4.84
C ALA A 269 5.63 -17.92 4.46
N LEU A 270 5.72 -16.80 3.74
CA LEU A 270 6.99 -16.17 3.39
C LEU A 270 7.73 -15.63 4.63
N LEU A 271 7.03 -14.90 5.50
CA LEU A 271 7.59 -14.29 6.70
C LEU A 271 8.04 -15.35 7.71
N SER A 272 7.26 -16.42 7.90
CA SER A 272 7.64 -17.56 8.75
C SER A 272 8.90 -18.26 8.22
N TRP A 273 8.96 -18.54 6.92
CA TRP A 273 10.16 -19.12 6.29
C TRP A 273 11.40 -18.22 6.43
N GLN A 274 11.24 -16.91 6.29
CA GLN A 274 12.34 -15.95 6.50
C GLN A 274 12.82 -15.95 7.95
N ALA A 275 11.89 -15.98 8.92
CA ALA A 275 12.21 -16.02 10.34
C ALA A 275 12.94 -17.31 10.75
N GLU A 276 12.52 -18.46 10.22
CA GLU A 276 13.22 -19.74 10.42
C GLU A 276 14.66 -19.68 9.91
N LYS A 277 14.89 -19.12 8.71
CA LYS A 277 16.23 -18.98 8.14
C LYS A 277 17.11 -17.95 8.85
N ALA A 278 16.53 -16.93 9.44
CA ALA A 278 17.24 -15.90 10.19
C ALA A 278 17.62 -16.35 11.61
N SER A 279 17.03 -17.45 12.10
CA SER A 279 17.33 -17.99 13.43
C SER A 279 18.71 -18.67 13.45
N PRO A 280 19.62 -18.32 14.37
CA PRO A 280 20.90 -19.01 14.49
C PRO A 280 20.67 -20.47 14.89
N ALA A 281 21.48 -21.39 14.35
CA ALA A 281 21.40 -22.81 14.70
C ALA A 281 21.53 -22.99 16.22
N PRO A 282 20.75 -23.89 16.85
CA PRO A 282 20.88 -24.17 18.27
C PRO A 282 22.31 -24.68 18.55
N GLN A 283 22.96 -24.07 19.55
CA GLN A 283 24.29 -24.44 20.04
C GLN A 283 24.26 -25.79 20.75
#